data_AF-A0A6N7M606-F1
#
_entry.id   AF-A0A6N7M606-F1
#
_cell.length_a   1.000
_cell.length_b   1.000
_cell.length_c   1.000
_cell.angle_alpha   90.00
_cell.angle_beta   90.00
_cell.angle_gamma   90.00
#
_symmetry.space_group_name_H-M   'P 1'
#
loop_
_entity.id
_entity.type
_entity.pdbx_description
1 polymer ?
#
loop_
_entity_poly.entity_id
_entity_poly.type
_entity_poly.pdbx_seq_one_letter_code
_entity_poly.pdbx_strand_id
1 'polypeptide(L)'
;MPKSIIVDPKEVRKPGALKIREIPLNQYSSSPQQEINKYGKERLISVYRDMLLIREFESMLNLLKISGEYHSIKYNHLGPAHLSIGQESAAVGQCLALDVEDQIFGSHRSHGEILAKCLAAVEVLEEKSLLGIMENYLNGGPLKVVKRGDRGDSKELAIDFILYGVLAEIFGRENGFNRGLG
;
A
#
# COMPACT_ATOMS: atom_id res chain seq x y z
N MET A 1 -28.35 -3.09 -5.34
CA MET A 1 -28.92 -4.29 -4.69
C MET A 1 -27.77 -5.09 -4.08
N PRO A 2 -27.80 -5.41 -2.77
CA PRO A 2 -26.79 -6.28 -2.19
C PRO A 2 -26.83 -7.63 -2.92
N LYS A 3 -25.67 -8.14 -3.33
CA LYS A 3 -25.56 -9.51 -3.86
C LYS A 3 -25.89 -10.47 -2.71
N SER A 4 -27.12 -10.96 -2.65
CA SER A 4 -27.53 -11.99 -1.70
C SER A 4 -26.99 -13.35 -2.16
N ILE A 5 -26.06 -13.92 -1.41
CA ILE A 5 -25.63 -15.31 -1.60
C ILE A 5 -26.50 -16.17 -0.68
N ILE A 6 -27.43 -16.93 -1.26
CA ILE A 6 -28.23 -17.91 -0.51
C ILE A 6 -27.34 -19.12 -0.22
N VAL A 7 -27.05 -19.35 1.06
CA VAL A 7 -26.30 -20.52 1.52
C VAL A 7 -27.30 -21.57 1.99
N ASP A 8 -27.64 -22.52 1.12
CA ASP A 8 -28.44 -23.70 1.50
C ASP A 8 -27.51 -24.81 2.02
N PRO A 9 -27.57 -25.17 3.32
CA PRO A 9 -26.75 -26.22 3.91
C PRO A 9 -26.87 -27.58 3.20
N LYS A 10 -28.00 -27.89 2.57
CA LYS A 10 -28.20 -29.14 1.81
C LYS A 10 -27.35 -29.18 0.55
N GLU A 11 -27.16 -28.02 -0.09
CA GLU A 11 -26.37 -27.89 -1.31
C GLU A 11 -24.88 -27.67 -1.00
N VAL A 12 -24.53 -26.75 -0.10
CA VAL A 12 -23.11 -26.45 0.19
C VAL A 12 -22.39 -27.54 0.98
N ARG A 13 -23.13 -28.45 1.62
CA ARG A 13 -22.58 -29.64 2.31
C ARG A 13 -22.88 -30.95 1.59
N LYS A 14 -23.36 -30.90 0.35
CA LYS A 14 -23.65 -32.09 -0.44
C LYS A 14 -22.37 -32.93 -0.61
N PRO A 15 -22.40 -34.25 -0.32
CA PRO A 15 -21.27 -35.12 -0.57
C PRO A 15 -20.88 -35.10 -2.05
N GLY A 16 -19.59 -34.94 -2.34
CA GLY A 16 -19.07 -34.86 -3.70
C GLY A 16 -17.56 -34.73 -3.71
N ALA A 17 -16.99 -34.72 -4.92
CA ALA A 17 -15.58 -34.48 -5.14
C ALA A 17 -15.41 -33.30 -6.10
N LEU A 18 -14.69 -32.27 -5.68
CA LEU A 18 -14.34 -31.15 -6.53
C LEU A 18 -13.17 -31.56 -7.43
N LYS A 19 -13.42 -31.74 -8.73
CA LYS A 19 -12.36 -31.93 -9.73
C LYS A 19 -11.93 -30.56 -10.27
N ILE A 20 -10.82 -30.03 -9.77
CA ILE A 20 -10.19 -28.81 -10.30
C ILE A 20 -9.11 -29.17 -11.33
N ARG A 21 -8.83 -28.22 -12.22
CA ARG A 21 -7.63 -28.29 -13.07
C ARG A 21 -6.38 -28.25 -12.19
N GLU A 22 -5.25 -28.71 -12.73
CA GLU A 22 -3.96 -28.53 -12.08
C GLU A 22 -3.73 -27.03 -11.80
N ILE A 23 -3.44 -26.71 -10.54
CA ILE A 23 -3.08 -25.35 -10.14
C ILE A 23 -1.55 -25.27 -10.25
N PRO A 24 -1.01 -24.44 -11.16
CA PRO A 24 0.43 -24.28 -11.26
C PRO A 24 0.98 -23.65 -9.97
N LEU A 25 1.97 -24.30 -9.36
CA LEU A 25 2.65 -23.80 -8.17
C LEU A 25 4.05 -23.32 -8.53
N ASN A 26 4.38 -22.08 -8.17
CA ASN A 26 5.72 -21.50 -8.35
C ASN A 26 6.30 -21.65 -9.78
N GLN A 27 5.45 -21.64 -10.80
CA GLN A 27 5.87 -21.84 -12.19
C GLN A 27 6.34 -20.56 -12.88
N TYR A 28 6.16 -19.41 -12.23
CA TYR A 28 6.68 -18.16 -12.76
C TYR A 28 8.21 -18.20 -12.76
N SER A 29 8.77 -18.22 -13.97
CA SER A 29 10.19 -18.17 -14.23
C SER A 29 10.42 -17.17 -15.35
N SER A 30 11.16 -16.11 -15.05
CA SER A 30 11.49 -15.05 -16.00
C SER A 30 12.97 -14.68 -15.86
N SER A 31 13.48 -13.89 -16.81
CA SER A 31 14.82 -13.32 -16.77
C SER A 31 14.78 -11.81 -16.56
N PRO A 32 15.83 -11.19 -15.99
CA PRO A 32 15.87 -9.73 -15.85
C PRO A 32 15.59 -8.96 -17.15
N GLN A 33 16.07 -9.46 -18.30
CA GLN A 33 15.83 -8.82 -19.59
C GLN A 33 14.35 -8.90 -20.00
N GLN A 34 13.68 -10.03 -19.75
CA GLN A 34 12.25 -10.16 -20.03
C GLN A 34 11.42 -9.24 -19.15
N GLU A 35 11.78 -9.09 -17.88
CA GLU A 35 11.10 -8.16 -16.97
C GLU A 35 11.33 -6.70 -17.35
N ILE A 36 12.55 -6.34 -17.76
CA ILE A 36 12.85 -4.99 -18.29
C ILE A 36 12.02 -4.73 -19.55
N ASN A 37 11.90 -5.70 -20.45
CA ASN A 37 11.09 -5.54 -21.66
C ASN A 37 9.60 -5.41 -21.35
N LYS A 38 9.12 -6.08 -20.30
CA LYS A 38 7.71 -6.09 -19.91
C LYS A 38 7.29 -4.84 -19.16
N TYR A 39 8.08 -4.42 -18.16
CA TYR A 39 7.71 -3.33 -17.25
C TYR A 39 8.50 -2.04 -17.49
N GLY A 40 9.65 -2.12 -18.14
CA GLY A 40 10.58 -1.00 -18.28
C GLY A 40 11.54 -0.89 -17.09
N LYS A 41 12.78 -0.49 -17.36
CA LYS A 41 13.84 -0.37 -16.34
C LYS A 41 13.47 0.60 -15.21
N GLU A 42 13.03 1.81 -15.56
CA GLU A 42 12.67 2.84 -14.58
C GLU A 42 11.51 2.40 -13.69
N ARG A 43 10.51 1.72 -14.26
CA ARG A 43 9.39 1.19 -13.49
C ARG A 43 9.85 0.12 -12.50
N LEU A 44 10.76 -0.78 -12.89
CA LEU A 44 11.31 -1.79 -11.99
C LEU A 44 12.15 -1.16 -10.86
N ILE A 45 12.83 -0.05 -11.13
CA ILE A 45 13.52 0.73 -10.08
C ILE A 45 12.50 1.31 -9.10
N SER A 46 11.40 1.90 -9.58
CA SER A 46 10.31 2.35 -8.71
C SER A 46 9.71 1.21 -7.89
N VAL A 47 9.47 0.04 -8.49
CA VAL A 47 8.98 -1.15 -7.76
C VAL A 47 9.91 -1.55 -6.63
N TYR A 48 11.22 -1.52 -6.86
CA TYR A 48 12.19 -1.82 -5.83
C TYR A 48 12.21 -0.74 -4.74
N ARG A 49 12.16 0.55 -5.10
CA ARG A 49 12.02 1.67 -4.16
C ARG A 49 10.78 1.49 -3.28
N ASP A 50 9.64 1.13 -3.86
CA ASP A 50 8.37 1.00 -3.13
C ASP A 50 8.44 -0.15 -2.12
N MET A 51 9.08 -1.28 -2.46
CA MET A 51 9.35 -2.36 -1.51
C MET A 51 10.27 -1.91 -0.36
N LEU A 52 11.32 -1.15 -0.65
CA LEU A 52 12.22 -0.62 0.37
C LEU A 52 11.53 0.39 1.28
N LEU A 53 10.68 1.26 0.73
CA LEU A 53 9.90 2.23 1.51
C LEU A 53 8.96 1.51 2.48
N ILE A 54 8.23 0.49 2.02
CA ILE A 54 7.36 -0.31 2.88
C ILE A 54 8.20 -1.04 3.96
N ARG A 55 9.34 -1.62 3.58
CA ARG A 55 10.26 -2.28 4.53
C ARG A 55 10.70 -1.31 5.63
N GLU A 56 11.10 -0.10 5.25
CA GLU A 56 11.56 0.91 6.21
C GLU A 56 10.43 1.39 7.10
N PHE A 57 9.25 1.64 6.53
CA PHE A 57 8.04 1.99 7.29
C PHE A 57 7.70 0.93 8.34
N GLU A 58 7.67 -0.34 7.95
CA GLU A 58 7.38 -1.46 8.84
C GLU A 58 8.49 -1.65 9.90
N SER A 59 9.75 -1.46 9.52
CA SER A 59 10.90 -1.54 10.45
C SER A 59 10.87 -0.40 11.47
N MET A 60 10.46 0.80 11.06
CA MET A 60 10.25 1.95 11.94
C MET A 60 9.17 1.65 12.98
N LEU A 61 8.02 1.11 12.57
CA LEU A 61 6.96 0.71 13.49
C LEU A 61 7.44 -0.37 14.47
N ASN A 62 8.22 -1.33 13.99
CA ASN A 62 8.82 -2.35 14.83
C ASN A 62 9.75 -1.75 15.90
N LEU A 63 10.65 -0.84 15.50
CA LEU A 63 11.58 -0.18 16.41
C LEU A 63 10.83 0.61 17.48
N LEU A 64 9.87 1.45 17.09
CA LEU A 64 9.00 2.14 18.05
C LEU A 64 8.30 1.17 19.01
N LYS A 65 7.87 0.00 18.53
CA LYS A 65 7.18 -0.97 19.38
C LYS A 65 8.10 -1.64 20.40
N ILE A 66 9.33 -1.98 20.01
CA ILE A 66 10.25 -2.75 20.86
C ILE A 66 11.18 -1.88 21.72
N SER A 67 11.53 -0.67 21.26
CA SER A 67 12.46 0.24 21.95
C SER A 67 11.82 1.57 22.37
N GLY A 68 10.63 1.91 21.86
CA GLY A 68 10.00 3.21 22.11
C GLY A 68 10.67 4.37 21.36
N GLU A 69 11.56 4.09 20.40
CA GLU A 69 12.35 5.12 19.71
C GLU A 69 12.69 4.72 18.26
N TYR A 70 12.67 5.71 17.36
CA TYR A 70 13.18 5.61 15.99
C TYR A 70 13.97 6.88 15.65
N HIS A 71 15.25 6.76 15.30
CA HIS A 71 16.13 7.91 15.01
C HIS A 71 16.03 9.07 16.03
N SER A 72 16.17 8.79 17.33
CA SER A 72 16.00 9.78 18.41
C SER A 72 14.59 10.33 18.61
N ILE A 73 13.61 9.93 17.79
CA ILE A 73 12.19 10.26 17.96
C ILE A 73 11.59 9.23 18.91
N LYS A 74 11.23 9.69 20.11
CA LYS A 74 10.58 8.85 21.12
C LYS A 74 9.08 8.83 20.92
N TYR A 75 8.50 7.64 20.88
CA TYR A 75 7.05 7.46 20.85
C TYR A 75 6.69 6.10 21.44
N ASN A 76 5.79 6.10 22.42
CA ASN A 76 5.32 4.86 23.04
C ASN A 76 3.99 4.44 22.43
N HIS A 77 4.02 3.46 21.52
CA HIS A 77 2.82 2.90 20.91
C HIS A 77 2.23 1.77 21.77
N LEU A 78 1.11 2.05 22.44
CA LEU A 78 0.46 1.11 23.36
C LEU A 78 -0.32 -0.01 22.62
N GLY A 79 -0.73 0.22 21.38
CA GLY A 79 -1.48 -0.76 20.58
C GLY A 79 -0.63 -1.95 20.11
N PRO A 80 -1.27 -3.09 19.76
CA PRO A 80 -0.58 -4.19 19.08
C PRO A 80 -0.20 -3.77 17.65
N ALA A 81 0.98 -4.19 17.19
CA ALA A 81 1.45 -3.96 15.83
C ALA A 81 1.54 -5.28 15.05
N HIS A 82 0.84 -5.38 13.92
CA HIS A 82 0.93 -6.52 13.01
C HIS A 82 1.74 -6.13 11.78
N LEU A 83 3.00 -6.54 11.77
CA LEU A 83 3.94 -6.11 10.73
C LEU A 83 3.84 -6.98 9.47
N SER A 84 4.06 -6.39 8.30
CA SER A 84 4.13 -7.11 7.01
C SER A 84 5.57 -7.27 6.48
N ILE A 85 6.56 -7.18 7.38
CA ILE A 85 7.98 -7.43 7.10
C ILE A 85 8.14 -8.79 6.39
N GLY A 86 8.68 -8.79 5.17
CA GLY A 86 8.84 -9.98 4.33
C GLY A 86 7.73 -10.21 3.30
N GLN A 87 6.70 -9.36 3.29
CA GLN A 87 5.54 -9.46 2.39
C GLN A 87 5.43 -8.27 1.43
N GLU A 88 6.47 -7.43 1.35
CA GLU A 88 6.44 -6.19 0.55
C GLU A 88 6.28 -6.49 -0.94
N SER A 89 6.91 -7.56 -1.43
CA SER A 89 6.79 -7.99 -2.82
C SER A 89 5.38 -8.43 -3.19
N ALA A 90 4.61 -9.00 -2.26
CA ALA A 90 3.22 -9.35 -2.49
C ALA A 90 2.37 -8.07 -2.64
N ALA A 91 2.54 -7.11 -1.73
CA ALA A 91 1.80 -5.84 -1.74
C ALA A 91 2.13 -4.97 -2.96
N VAL A 92 3.41 -4.83 -3.31
CA VAL A 92 3.83 -4.06 -4.50
C VAL A 92 3.51 -4.81 -5.79
N GLY A 93 3.80 -6.11 -5.82
CA GLY A 93 3.58 -6.96 -6.99
C GLY A 93 2.12 -7.05 -7.42
N GLN A 94 1.18 -7.15 -6.47
CA GLN A 94 -0.25 -7.12 -6.82
C GLN A 94 -0.64 -5.80 -7.49
N CYS A 95 -0.12 -4.67 -7.00
CA CYS A 95 -0.47 -3.34 -7.51
C CYS A 95 0.05 -3.08 -8.93
N LEU A 96 1.00 -3.88 -9.43
CA LEU A 96 1.43 -3.83 -10.83
C LEU A 96 0.36 -4.32 -11.82
N ALA A 97 -0.63 -5.06 -11.35
CA ALA A 97 -1.73 -5.60 -12.16
C ALA A 97 -3.07 -4.88 -11.93
N LEU A 98 -3.10 -3.88 -11.04
CA LEU A 98 -4.32 -3.17 -10.66
C LEU A 98 -4.36 -1.78 -11.30
N ASP A 99 -5.55 -1.35 -11.71
CA ASP A 99 -5.82 0.04 -12.07
C ASP A 99 -6.05 0.89 -10.83
N VAL A 100 -5.97 2.22 -10.94
CA VAL A 100 -6.12 3.14 -9.80
C VAL A 100 -7.44 2.93 -9.04
N GLU A 101 -8.53 2.67 -9.77
CA GLU A 101 -9.88 2.52 -9.24
C GLU A 101 -10.18 1.12 -8.65
N ASP A 102 -9.29 0.15 -8.84
CA ASP A 102 -9.49 -1.20 -8.29
C ASP A 102 -9.41 -1.19 -6.76
N GLN A 103 -10.40 -1.80 -6.12
CA GLN A 103 -10.50 -1.86 -4.67
C GLN A 103 -9.70 -3.04 -4.09
N ILE A 104 -8.95 -2.78 -3.03
CA ILE A 104 -8.27 -3.81 -2.24
C ILE A 104 -9.05 -4.01 -0.94
N PHE A 105 -9.43 -5.25 -0.67
CA PHE A 105 -9.99 -5.68 0.62
C PHE A 105 -8.88 -6.34 1.43
N GLY A 106 -8.18 -5.51 2.20
CA GLY A 106 -7.00 -5.91 2.96
C GLY A 106 -7.28 -6.85 4.14
N SER A 107 -6.18 -7.35 4.72
CA SER A 107 -6.15 -8.15 5.94
C SER A 107 -5.79 -7.31 7.17
N HIS A 108 -5.39 -7.96 8.27
CA HIS A 108 -4.85 -7.31 9.46
C HIS A 108 -3.37 -6.86 9.30
N ARG A 109 -2.78 -7.03 8.10
CA ARG A 109 -1.37 -6.68 7.76
C ARG A 109 -1.28 -5.76 6.54
N SER A 110 -2.21 -4.84 6.41
CA SER A 110 -2.44 -4.11 5.16
C SER A 110 -1.74 -2.76 5.03
N HIS A 111 -0.85 -2.38 5.96
CA HIS A 111 -0.16 -1.09 5.81
C HIS A 111 0.65 -1.03 4.50
N GLY A 112 1.38 -2.10 4.19
CA GLY A 112 2.10 -2.24 2.93
C GLY A 112 1.19 -2.20 1.69
N GLU A 113 -0.05 -2.71 1.79
CA GLU A 113 -1.01 -2.68 0.68
C GLU A 113 -1.51 -1.26 0.39
N ILE A 114 -1.80 -0.48 1.43
CA ILE A 114 -2.20 0.92 1.29
C ILE A 114 -1.08 1.73 0.64
N LEU A 115 0.15 1.60 1.16
CA LEU A 115 1.32 2.28 0.60
C LEU A 115 1.56 1.87 -0.85
N ALA A 116 1.61 0.56 -1.13
CA ALA A 116 1.85 0.04 -2.48
C ALA A 116 0.80 0.53 -3.49
N LYS A 117 -0.48 0.56 -3.11
CA LYS A 117 -1.56 1.01 -3.99
C LYS A 117 -1.42 2.49 -4.34
N CYS A 118 -1.16 3.33 -3.34
CA CYS A 118 -0.97 4.76 -3.55
C CYS A 118 0.29 5.05 -4.38
N LEU A 119 1.41 4.37 -4.10
CA LEU A 119 2.65 4.52 -4.86
C LEU A 119 2.49 4.06 -6.32
N ALA A 120 1.76 2.96 -6.56
CA ALA A 120 1.44 2.52 -7.90
C ALA A 120 0.59 3.55 -8.65
N ALA A 121 -0.36 4.21 -7.97
CA ALA A 121 -1.18 5.27 -8.55
C ALA A 121 -0.37 6.52 -8.94
N VAL A 122 0.60 6.93 -8.11
CA VAL A 122 1.53 8.04 -8.42
C VAL A 122 2.27 7.82 -9.75
N GLU A 123 2.53 6.57 -10.10
CA GLU A 123 3.33 6.23 -11.27
C GLU A 123 2.54 6.27 -12.58
N VAL A 124 1.21 6.19 -12.51
CA VAL A 124 0.31 6.14 -13.68
C VAL A 124 -0.59 7.36 -13.82
N LEU A 125 -0.87 8.08 -12.74
CA LEU A 125 -1.71 9.28 -12.79
C LEU A 125 -1.00 10.44 -13.47
N GLU A 126 -1.75 11.20 -14.27
CA GLU A 126 -1.28 12.49 -14.79
C GLU A 126 -1.07 13.48 -13.65
N GLU A 127 -0.04 14.32 -13.78
CA GLU A 127 0.35 15.32 -12.78
C GLU A 127 -0.83 16.19 -12.31
N LYS A 128 -1.65 16.69 -13.25
CA LYS A 128 -2.81 17.52 -12.92
C LYS A 128 -3.82 16.78 -12.03
N SER A 129 -4.08 15.51 -12.33
CA SER A 129 -5.00 14.67 -11.56
C SER A 129 -4.41 14.34 -10.18
N LEU A 130 -3.12 14.02 -10.13
CA LEU A 130 -2.40 13.74 -8.89
C LEU A 130 -2.42 14.93 -7.94
N LEU A 131 -2.05 16.12 -8.43
CA LEU A 131 -2.11 17.37 -7.66
C LEU A 131 -3.54 17.69 -7.22
N GLY A 132 -4.50 17.57 -8.13
CA GLY A 132 -5.91 17.80 -7.83
C GLY A 132 -6.44 16.88 -6.72
N ILE A 133 -6.07 15.61 -6.70
CA ILE A 133 -6.44 14.69 -5.61
C ILE A 133 -5.85 15.18 -4.29
N MET A 134 -4.55 15.47 -4.24
CA MET A 134 -3.88 15.88 -3.00
C MET A 134 -4.40 17.22 -2.44
N GLU A 135 -4.74 18.17 -3.31
CA GLU A 135 -5.26 19.48 -2.92
C GLU A 135 -6.70 19.41 -2.39
N ASN A 136 -7.52 18.52 -2.97
CA ASN A 136 -8.93 18.39 -2.58
C ASN A 136 -9.14 17.43 -1.41
N TYR A 137 -8.28 16.42 -1.26
CA TYR A 137 -8.41 15.45 -0.17
C TYR A 137 -8.24 16.11 1.20
N LEU A 138 -9.27 16.01 2.05
CA LEU A 138 -9.34 16.72 3.34
C LEU A 138 -9.00 18.22 3.23
N ASN A 139 -9.42 18.88 2.14
CA ASN A 139 -9.11 20.29 1.84
C ASN A 139 -7.59 20.60 1.88
N GLY A 140 -6.78 19.63 1.44
CA GLY A 140 -5.34 19.72 1.37
C GLY A 140 -4.64 19.70 2.72
N GLY A 141 -5.30 19.24 3.79
CA GLY A 141 -4.73 19.16 5.14
C GLY A 141 -3.36 18.47 5.16
N PRO A 142 -3.25 17.21 4.71
CA PRO A 142 -1.97 16.50 4.67
C PRO A 142 -0.95 17.18 3.73
N LEU A 143 -1.41 17.66 2.57
CA LEU A 143 -0.57 18.33 1.57
C LEU A 143 0.10 19.59 2.15
N LYS A 144 -0.63 20.42 2.91
CA LYS A 144 -0.11 21.64 3.53
C LYS A 144 1.04 21.37 4.51
N VAL A 145 1.10 20.18 5.12
CA VAL A 145 2.17 19.83 6.06
C VAL A 145 3.47 19.49 5.34
N VAL A 146 3.38 18.76 4.24
CA VAL A 146 4.55 18.27 3.48
C VAL A 146 5.05 19.27 2.43
N LYS A 147 4.18 20.17 1.96
CA LYS A 147 4.49 21.26 1.03
C LYS A 147 5.30 22.34 1.75
N ARG A 148 6.58 22.08 1.96
CA ARG A 148 7.58 23.03 2.47
C ARG A 148 8.52 23.44 1.34
N GLY A 149 8.47 24.70 0.94
CA GLY A 149 9.30 25.23 -0.14
C GLY A 149 8.92 24.68 -1.52
N ASP A 150 9.80 24.91 -2.49
CA ASP A 150 9.62 24.49 -3.88
C ASP A 150 10.24 23.10 -4.06
N ARG A 151 9.39 22.06 -4.12
CA ARG A 151 9.81 20.70 -4.48
C ARG A 151 9.46 20.49 -5.94
N GLY A 152 10.47 20.48 -6.79
CA GLY A 152 10.29 20.55 -8.25
C GLY A 152 9.65 19.32 -8.90
N ASP A 153 9.45 18.22 -8.17
CA ASP A 153 8.80 17.00 -8.67
C ASP A 153 7.49 16.71 -7.93
N SER A 154 6.38 16.70 -8.67
CA SER A 154 5.05 16.38 -8.16
C SER A 154 4.93 14.92 -7.70
N LYS A 155 5.72 13.99 -8.24
CA LYS A 155 5.76 12.60 -7.78
C LYS A 155 6.43 12.48 -6.41
N GLU A 156 7.57 13.14 -6.19
CA GLU A 156 8.20 13.19 -4.86
C GLU A 156 7.27 13.82 -3.82
N LEU A 157 6.61 14.92 -4.18
CA LEU A 157 5.61 15.54 -3.30
C LEU A 157 4.46 14.58 -2.97
N ALA A 158 4.02 13.77 -3.93
CA ALA A 158 2.98 12.77 -3.70
C ALA A 158 3.44 11.61 -2.82
N ILE A 159 4.67 11.15 -2.96
CA ILE A 159 5.25 10.13 -2.07
C ILE A 159 5.27 10.65 -0.62
N ASP A 160 5.70 11.89 -0.42
CA ASP A 160 5.67 12.54 0.89
C ASP A 160 4.26 12.70 1.44
N PHE A 161 3.31 13.11 0.60
CA PHE A 161 1.89 13.21 0.97
C PHE A 161 1.34 11.85 1.43
N ILE A 162 1.65 10.77 0.70
CA ILE A 162 1.23 9.41 1.03
C ILE A 162 1.85 8.96 2.34
N LEU A 163 3.19 9.06 2.46
CA LEU A 163 3.90 8.61 3.65
C LEU A 163 3.45 9.38 4.88
N TYR A 164 3.34 10.70 4.80
CA TYR A 164 2.83 11.52 5.89
C TYR A 164 1.39 11.18 6.25
N GLY A 165 0.49 11.03 5.28
CA GLY A 165 -0.91 10.69 5.51
C GLY A 165 -1.07 9.33 6.19
N VAL A 166 -0.33 8.30 5.77
CA VAL A 166 -0.33 6.98 6.41
C VAL A 166 0.26 7.04 7.82
N LEU A 167 1.38 7.74 8.03
CA LEU A 167 1.95 7.92 9.37
C LEU A 167 1.00 8.67 10.30
N ALA A 168 0.37 9.74 9.81
CA ALA A 168 -0.62 10.50 10.54
C ALA A 168 -1.82 9.62 10.93
N GLU A 169 -2.24 8.71 10.05
CA GLU A 169 -3.27 7.72 10.35
C GLU A 169 -2.86 6.79 11.49
N ILE A 170 -1.71 6.12 11.35
CA ILE A 170 -1.21 5.15 12.34
C ILE A 170 -0.99 5.79 13.72
N PHE A 171 -0.59 7.06 13.77
CA PHE A 171 -0.36 7.79 15.02
C PHE A 171 -1.54 8.62 15.51
N GLY A 172 -2.74 8.41 14.95
CA GLY A 172 -3.97 9.03 15.45
C GLY A 172 -3.98 10.56 15.31
N ARG A 173 -3.51 11.08 14.18
CA ARG A 173 -3.43 12.51 13.88
C ARG A 173 -4.55 12.92 12.94
N GLU A 174 -5.02 14.15 13.07
CA GLU A 174 -6.15 14.69 12.28
C GLU A 174 -5.91 14.68 10.77
N ASN A 175 -4.64 14.74 10.33
CA ASN A 175 -4.24 14.68 8.93
C ASN A 175 -4.02 13.24 8.42
N GLY A 176 -4.38 12.22 9.21
CA GLY A 176 -4.52 10.86 8.70
C GLY A 176 -5.62 10.80 7.63
N PHE A 177 -5.54 9.84 6.71
CA PHE A 177 -6.51 9.73 5.63
C PHE A 177 -7.95 9.48 6.14
N ASN A 178 -8.11 8.77 7.24
CA ASN A 178 -9.36 8.65 7.99
C ASN A 178 -9.34 9.45 9.30
N ARG A 179 -8.54 10.52 9.34
CA ARG A 179 -8.34 11.42 10.49
C ARG A 179 -7.77 10.73 11.72
N GLY A 180 -7.01 9.65 11.52
CA GLY A 180 -6.41 8.88 12.62
C GLY A 180 -7.42 8.02 13.39
N LEU A 181 -8.51 7.62 12.72
CA LEU A 181 -9.60 6.82 13.28
C LEU A 181 -9.76 5.45 12.60
N GLY A 182 -8.95 5.17 11.57
CA GLY A 182 -8.92 3.91 10.84
C GLY A 182 -8.02 2.85 11.45
#